data_AF-H1YBX7-F1
#
_entry.id   AF-H1YBX7-F1
#
_cell.length_a   1.000
_cell.length_b   1.000
_cell.length_c   1.000
_cell.angle_alpha   90.00
_cell.angle_beta   90.00
_cell.angle_gamma   90.00
#
_symmetry.space_group_name_H-M   'P 1'
#
loop_
_entity.id
_entity.type
_entity.pdbx_description
1 polymer ?
#
loop_
_entity_poly.entity_id
_entity_poly.type
_entity_poly.pdbx_seq_one_letter_code
_entity_poly.pdbx_strand_id
1 'polypeptide(L)'
;MPEEQKKFHFLGELVLKRSPSLSSTHEFKNDPQERLAFDLVRIKIGFGYEIENPDSATYDSPFIAKIFLTEPKALSYIYEGDGYQVVRGRELIGEVVILKKL
;
A
#
# COMPACT_ATOMS: atom_id res chain seq x y z
N MET A 1 19.69 -11.66 13.88
CA MET A 1 19.76 -11.06 12.54
C MET A 1 19.36 -9.61 12.71
N PRO A 2 20.17 -8.62 12.29
CA PRO A 2 19.76 -7.23 12.45
C PRO A 2 18.51 -7.01 11.59
N GLU A 3 17.41 -6.64 12.23
CA GLU A 3 16.20 -6.19 11.56
C GLU A 3 16.58 -4.98 10.71
N GLU A 4 16.69 -5.15 9.38
CA GLU A 4 16.75 -4.02 8.47
C GLU A 4 15.51 -3.17 8.74
N GLN A 5 15.70 -2.03 9.41
CA GLN A 5 14.62 -1.10 9.70
C GLN A 5 13.95 -0.75 8.38
N LYS A 6 12.67 -1.13 8.24
CA LYS A 6 11.86 -0.80 7.06
C LYS A 6 11.96 0.71 6.82
N LYS A 7 12.69 1.11 5.78
CA LYS A 7 12.80 2.52 5.43
C LYS A 7 11.53 2.92 4.70
N PHE A 8 10.69 3.69 5.37
CA PHE A 8 9.54 4.32 4.71
C PHE A 8 10.04 5.41 3.77
N HIS A 9 9.43 5.46 2.60
CA HIS A 9 9.82 6.34 1.50
C HIS A 9 8.79 7.43 1.25
N PHE A 10 7.52 7.15 1.55
CA PHE A 10 6.40 8.05 1.27
C PHE A 10 5.36 8.03 2.38
N LEU A 11 4.62 9.12 2.49
CA LEU A 11 3.31 9.16 3.13
C LEU A 11 2.26 9.17 2.02
N GLY A 12 1.24 8.32 2.14
CA GLY A 12 0.16 8.26 1.16
C GLY A 12 -1.20 8.06 1.81
N GLU A 13 -2.23 8.43 1.07
CA GLU A 13 -3.62 8.10 1.37
C GLU A 13 -3.98 6.86 0.57
N LEU A 14 -4.37 5.77 1.24
CA LEU A 14 -4.77 4.52 0.59
C LEU A 14 -6.27 4.32 0.76
N VAL A 15 -6.91 3.81 -0.28
CA VAL A 15 -8.26 3.24 -0.24
C VAL A 15 -8.14 1.79 -0.67
N LEU A 16 -8.40 0.85 0.23
CA LEU A 16 -8.36 -0.57 -0.08
C LEU A 16 -9.76 -1.18 0.00
N LYS A 17 -10.09 -2.01 -0.99
CA LYS A 17 -11.28 -2.84 -1.05
C LYS A 17 -10.99 -4.18 -0.42
N ARG A 18 -12.01 -4.76 0.20
CA ARG A 18 -11.89 -6.11 0.71
C ARG A 18 -11.71 -7.10 -0.44
N SER A 19 -10.65 -7.90 -0.41
CA SER A 19 -10.51 -9.00 -1.37
C SER A 19 -11.63 -10.02 -1.11
N PRO A 20 -12.35 -10.49 -2.15
CA PRO A 20 -13.38 -11.52 -2.04
C PRO A 20 -12.84 -12.85 -1.50
N SER A 21 -11.53 -13.07 -1.59
CA SER A 21 -10.84 -14.25 -1.07
C SER A 21 -10.62 -14.23 0.46
N LEU A 22 -10.85 -13.10 1.12
CA LEU A 22 -10.71 -12.97 2.57
C LEU A 22 -12.03 -13.26 3.29
N SER A 23 -11.98 -14.11 4.32
CA SER A 23 -13.14 -14.40 5.16
C SER A 23 -13.72 -13.13 5.80
N SER A 24 -15.04 -13.07 5.91
CA SER A 24 -15.82 -11.91 6.38
C SER A 24 -15.47 -11.40 7.79
N THR A 25 -14.74 -12.21 8.58
CA THR A 25 -14.30 -11.92 9.94
C THR A 25 -12.91 -11.26 10.04
N HIS A 26 -12.18 -11.08 8.93
CA HIS A 26 -10.88 -10.41 8.97
C HIS A 26 -11.03 -8.90 9.19
N GLU A 27 -10.48 -8.42 10.30
CA GLU A 27 -10.33 -6.99 10.58
C GLU A 27 -9.32 -6.35 9.62
N PHE A 28 -9.59 -5.12 9.19
CA PHE A 28 -8.75 -4.37 8.25
C PHE A 28 -7.28 -4.27 8.72
N LYS A 29 -7.07 -4.02 10.01
CA LYS A 29 -5.73 -3.90 10.63
C LYS A 29 -4.87 -5.17 10.52
N ASN A 30 -5.50 -6.32 10.27
CA ASN A 30 -4.85 -7.62 10.13
C ASN A 30 -4.84 -8.11 8.66
N ASP A 31 -5.19 -7.25 7.71
CA ASP A 31 -5.20 -7.58 6.29
C ASP A 31 -3.78 -7.94 5.81
N PRO A 32 -3.60 -9.08 5.14
CA PRO A 32 -2.29 -9.52 4.70
C PRO A 32 -1.74 -8.58 3.61
N GLN A 33 -0.61 -7.96 3.91
CA GLN A 33 0.09 -7.07 2.96
C GLN A 33 0.96 -7.84 1.95
N GLU A 34 0.79 -9.15 1.85
CA GLU A 34 1.55 -9.97 0.91
C GLU A 34 1.13 -9.67 -0.53
N ARG A 35 2.13 -9.62 -1.42
CA ARG A 35 1.95 -9.45 -2.88
C ARG A 35 1.22 -8.17 -3.28
N LEU A 36 1.25 -7.15 -2.43
CA LEU A 36 0.78 -5.81 -2.77
C LEU A 36 1.75 -5.15 -3.74
N ALA A 37 1.20 -4.54 -4.79
CA ALA A 37 1.97 -3.76 -5.74
C ALA A 37 1.19 -2.56 -6.27
N PHE A 38 1.92 -1.50 -6.63
CA PHE A 38 1.39 -0.45 -7.48
C PHE A 38 1.37 -0.93 -8.93
N ASP A 39 0.25 -0.76 -9.62
CA ASP A 39 0.08 -1.14 -11.02
C ASP A 39 0.34 0.06 -11.93
N LEU A 40 1.55 0.15 -12.46
CA LEU A 40 1.96 1.20 -13.39
C LEU A 40 1.98 0.62 -14.79
N VAL A 41 0.82 0.35 -15.41
CA VAL A 41 0.55 -0.11 -16.80
C VAL A 41 1.51 -1.17 -17.39
N ARG A 42 2.81 -0.89 -17.46
CA ARG A 42 3.91 -1.74 -17.93
C ARG A 42 4.69 -2.44 -16.81
N ILE A 43 4.65 -1.95 -15.58
CA ILE A 43 5.40 -2.50 -14.43
C ILE A 43 4.52 -2.60 -13.20
N LYS A 44 4.84 -3.56 -12.33
CA LYS A 44 4.26 -3.67 -10.98
C LYS A 44 5.36 -3.42 -9.97
N ILE A 45 5.12 -2.52 -9.01
CA ILE A 45 6.12 -2.17 -7.99
C ILE A 45 5.62 -2.69 -6.65
N GLY A 46 6.33 -3.66 -6.07
CA GLY A 46 5.99 -4.20 -4.76
C GLY A 46 6.13 -3.15 -3.66
N PHE A 47 5.19 -3.13 -2.72
CA PHE A 47 5.23 -2.23 -1.57
C PHE A 47 4.61 -2.87 -0.33
N GLY A 48 4.90 -2.29 0.84
CA GLY A 48 4.13 -2.49 2.06
C GLY A 48 3.87 -1.16 2.75
N TYR A 49 3.03 -1.16 3.78
CA TYR A 49 2.62 0.06 4.46
C TYR A 49 2.41 -0.11 5.96
N GLU A 50 2.51 1.00 6.68
CA GLU A 50 2.17 1.11 8.10
C GLU A 50 1.07 2.17 8.24
N ILE A 51 -0.10 1.76 8.73
CA ILE A 51 -1.24 2.65 8.94
C ILE A 51 -0.91 3.61 10.07
N GLU A 52 -1.13 4.91 9.87
CA GLU A 52 -0.86 5.92 10.88
C GLU A 52 -1.82 5.82 12.08
N ASN A 53 -3.10 5.55 11.82
CA ASN A 53 -4.12 5.30 12.85
C ASN A 53 -4.93 4.03 12.53
N PRO A 54 -4.46 2.84 12.98
CA PRO A 54 -5.06 1.55 12.65
C PRO A 54 -6.52 1.40 13.08
N ASP A 55 -6.92 2.01 14.20
CA ASP A 55 -8.28 1.88 14.74
C ASP A 55 -9.32 2.64 13.91
N SER A 56 -8.88 3.60 13.11
CA SER A 56 -9.74 4.39 12.20
C SER A 56 -9.81 3.82 10.77
N ALA A 57 -8.92 2.89 10.42
CA ALA A 57 -8.79 2.42 9.06
C ALA A 57 -9.79 1.29 8.76
N THR A 58 -10.53 1.43 7.67
CA THR A 58 -11.54 0.47 7.21
C THR A 58 -11.44 0.27 5.71
N TYR A 59 -12.01 -0.83 5.21
CA TYR A 59 -12.15 -1.01 3.77
C TYR A 59 -13.05 0.05 3.17
N ASP A 60 -12.83 0.34 1.89
CA ASP A 60 -13.61 1.29 1.07
C ASP A 60 -13.60 2.73 1.60
N SER A 61 -12.73 3.05 2.57
CA SER A 61 -12.51 4.39 3.11
C SER A 61 -11.03 4.76 3.03
N PRO A 62 -10.70 6.04 2.78
CA PRO A 62 -9.32 6.49 2.77
C PRO A 62 -8.69 6.44 4.16
N PHE A 63 -7.43 6.05 4.24
CA PHE A 63 -6.62 6.11 5.45
C PHE A 63 -5.18 6.50 5.12
N ILE A 64 -4.52 7.16 6.07
CA ILE A 64 -3.12 7.57 5.93
C ILE A 64 -2.19 6.42 6.31
N ALA A 65 -1.19 6.17 5.48
CA ALA A 65 -0.15 5.20 5.77
C ALA A 65 1.23 5.67 5.29
N LYS A 66 2.26 5.23 6.02
CA LYS A 66 3.65 5.29 5.55
C LYS A 66 3.90 4.10 4.63
N ILE A 67 4.50 4.36 3.49
CA ILE A 67 4.71 3.37 2.43
C ILE A 67 6.21 3.09 2.30
N PHE A 68 6.57 1.82 2.17
CA PHE A 68 7.91 1.42 1.74
C PHE A 68 7.81 0.57 0.47
N LEU A 69 8.73 0.80 -0.48
CA LEU A 69 8.85 -0.03 -1.67
C LEU A 69 9.77 -1.21 -1.37
N THR A 70 9.45 -2.37 -1.92
CA THR A 70 10.32 -3.56 -1.82
C THR A 70 11.55 -3.46 -2.73
N GLU A 71 11.47 -2.60 -3.76
CA GLU A 71 12.52 -2.39 -4.75
C GLU A 71 12.98 -0.93 -4.73
N PRO A 72 14.15 -0.61 -4.16
CA PRO A 72 14.63 0.78 -4.05
C PRO A 72 14.76 1.51 -5.40
N LYS A 73 15.08 0.78 -6.47
CA LYS A 73 15.16 1.34 -7.84
C LYS A 73 13.81 1.86 -8.34
N ALA A 74 12.71 1.39 -7.75
CA ALA A 74 11.37 1.78 -8.16
C ALA A 74 10.97 3.18 -7.67
N LEU A 75 11.73 3.78 -6.76
CA LEU A 75 11.49 5.13 -6.22
C LEU A 75 11.44 6.21 -7.31
N SER A 76 12.15 6.01 -8.43
CA SER A 76 12.17 6.98 -9.53
C SER A 76 10.87 7.00 -10.35
N TYR A 77 9.96 6.04 -10.13
CA TYR A 77 8.67 5.95 -10.84
C TYR A 77 7.50 6.45 -10.02
N ILE A 78 7.73 6.86 -8.76
CA ILE A 78 6.68 7.28 -7.83
C ILE A 78 6.86 8.77 -7.54
N TYR A 79 5.80 9.54 -7.82
CA TYR A 79 5.77 10.98 -7.70
C TYR A 79 4.72 11.44 -6.70
N GLU A 80 5.04 12.52 -5.99
CA GLU A 80 4.12 13.21 -5.09
C GLU A 80 2.94 13.82 -5.87
N GLY A 81 1.74 13.70 -5.34
CA GLY A 81 0.49 14.13 -5.97
C GLY A 81 -0.15 13.09 -6.90
N ASP A 82 0.59 12.06 -7.31
CA ASP A 82 0.08 11.04 -8.23
C ASP A 82 -0.71 9.94 -7.51
N GLY A 83 -1.71 9.43 -8.22
CA GLY A 83 -2.52 8.28 -7.84
C GLY A 83 -2.05 7.00 -8.55
N TYR A 84 -1.97 5.89 -7.82
CA TYR A 84 -1.58 4.58 -8.33
C TYR A 84 -2.61 3.53 -7.96
N GLN A 85 -2.95 2.65 -8.89
CA GLN A 85 -3.77 1.49 -8.60
C GLN A 85 -3.01 0.51 -7.72
N VAL A 86 -3.69 -0.02 -6.70
CA VAL A 86 -3.14 -1.04 -5.81
C VAL A 86 -3.70 -2.40 -6.20
N VAL A 87 -2.80 -3.34 -6.46
CA VAL A 87 -3.15 -4.72 -6.79
C VAL A 87 -2.61 -5.70 -5.75
N ARG A 88 -3.33 -6.81 -5.57
CA ARG A 88 -2.85 -8.01 -4.87
C ARG A 88 -2.73 -9.14 -5.87
N GLY A 89 -1.50 -9.44 -6.28
CA GLY A 89 -1.25 -10.37 -7.39
C GLY A 89 -1.84 -9.88 -8.72
N ARG A 90 -3.01 -10.40 -9.12
CA ARG A 90 -3.73 -10.00 -10.35
C ARG A 90 -5.01 -9.21 -10.06
N GLU A 91 -5.38 -9.08 -8.80
CA GLU A 91 -6.63 -8.44 -8.40
C GLU A 91 -6.41 -6.95 -8.12
N LEU A 92 -7.25 -6.08 -8.68
CA LEU A 92 -7.30 -4.66 -8.32
C LEU A 92 -8.07 -4.51 -7.01
N ILE A 93 -7.37 -4.09 -5.96
CA ILE A 93 -7.91 -4.02 -4.60
C ILE A 93 -7.91 -2.60 -4.04
N GLY A 94 -7.60 -1.58 -4.82
CA GLY A 94 -7.62 -0.22 -4.30
C GLY A 94 -6.81 0.77 -5.10
N GLU A 95 -6.52 1.89 -4.46
CA GLU A 95 -5.69 2.96 -4.97
C GLU A 95 -4.92 3.62 -3.83
N VAL A 96 -3.83 4.30 -4.20
CA VAL A 96 -3.04 5.12 -3.32
C VAL A 96 -2.78 6.46 -3.97
N VAL A 97 -2.85 7.54 -3.20
CA VAL A 97 -2.35 8.86 -3.59
C VAL A 97 -1.12 9.17 -2.76
N ILE A 98 -0.01 9.52 -3.42
CA ILE A 98 1.23 9.87 -2.73
C ILE A 98 1.12 11.31 -2.25
N LEU A 99 1.08 11.51 -0.94
CA LEU A 99 0.92 12.83 -0.34
C LEU A 99 2.25 13.57 -0.20
N LYS A 100 3.30 12.85 0.22
CA LYS A 100 4.66 13.40 0.28
C LYS A 100 5.74 12.33 0.33
N LYS A 101 6.95 12.70 -0.08
CA LYS A 101 8.17 11.91 0.16
C LYS A 101 8.72 12.11 1.58
N LEU A 102 9.27 11.05 2.18
CA LEU A 102 9.89 11.05 3.52
C LEU A 102 11.41 11.05 3.46
#